data_AF-A0A7V2LAL9-F1
#
_entry.id   AF-A0A7V2LAL9-F1
#
_cell.length_a   1.000
_cell.length_b   1.000
_cell.length_c   1.000
_cell.angle_alpha   90.00
_cell.angle_beta   90.00
_cell.angle_gamma   90.00
#
_symmetry.space_group_name_H-M   'P 1'
#
loop_
_entity.id
_entity.type
_entity.pdbx_description
1 polymer ?
#
loop_
_entity_poly.entity_id
_entity_poly.type
_entity_poly.pdbx_seq_one_letter_code
_entity_poly.pdbx_strand_id
1 'polypeptide(L)'
;MASHSTRRSEIFGQPIAVINIGLAGFAESLRQQGVQLIDVDWHPPPEGIPRLTHTKSGVSIDEANAEAVRRIMAGRPVILGLDLAKRVIPGITERTILHAGPPIHWERMCGPTRGAVMGALVYEGLAASPEDAANLAASGEISFDPCHHHHAVGPMAGVISPSMPVWIIENTEFGNRTYCTLNEGLGKVLRYGAFGEDVYRRLHWMADVLYPTLADALERSDPIDLRAMIAQALHMGDECHNRNRAGTSLFLRTITPWLTRTCEDGERLAQVIEFINGNDHFFLNLSMPAAKAMLEPAEGIEGSTILTVMARNGTDFGIKQAGDPNRWFIAPAGIVEGLFLPGFSAKDANPDIGDSTITETAGFGGFAMAAAPAIASFVGGTAQDAINSTNEMYEICFTEHDHFTIPALDFRGTPLGIDVRLVMETGILPKLNTGIAHKNPGIGMVGAGVLRAPKECFTDAFEVIRDW
;
A
#
# COMPACT_ATOMS: atom_id res chain seq x y z
N MET A 1 -11.65 63.24 33.12
CA MET A 1 -11.89 63.12 31.67
C MET A 1 -11.04 61.96 31.17
N ALA A 2 -11.64 60.78 31.00
CA ALA A 2 -10.95 59.59 30.50
C ALA A 2 -11.13 59.52 28.99
N SER A 3 -10.04 59.59 28.23
CA SER A 3 -10.06 59.43 26.78
C SER A 3 -10.32 57.96 26.43
N HIS A 4 -11.48 57.71 25.81
CA HIS A 4 -11.72 56.44 25.13
C HIS A 4 -10.88 56.42 23.85
N SER A 5 -9.71 55.79 23.92
CA SER A 5 -8.92 55.44 22.73
C SER A 5 -9.67 54.37 21.93
N THR A 6 -10.20 54.79 20.78
CA THR A 6 -10.86 53.94 19.79
C THR A 6 -9.85 53.00 19.12
N ARG A 7 -9.81 51.72 19.52
CA ARG A 7 -9.15 50.62 18.78
C ARG A 7 -9.86 50.27 17.46
N ARG A 8 -10.16 51.26 16.61
CA ARG A 8 -10.92 51.06 15.36
C ARG A 8 -10.13 51.43 14.09
N SER A 9 -8.85 51.78 14.18
CA SER A 9 -8.10 52.36 13.04
C SER A 9 -6.87 51.57 12.59
N GLU A 10 -6.63 50.33 13.04
CA GLU A 10 -5.48 49.54 12.58
C GLU A 10 -5.78 48.61 11.39
N ILE A 11 -7.05 48.51 10.96
CA ILE A 11 -7.46 47.62 9.85
C ILE A 11 -7.44 48.34 8.49
N PHE A 12 -7.71 49.64 8.44
CA PHE A 12 -7.79 50.40 7.18
C PHE A 12 -6.43 51.01 6.82
N GLY A 13 -5.92 50.70 5.62
CA GLY A 13 -4.64 51.23 5.10
C GLY A 13 -3.47 50.24 5.13
N GLN A 14 -3.68 49.01 5.60
CA GLN A 14 -2.69 47.93 5.49
C GLN A 14 -2.85 47.16 4.16
N PRO A 15 -1.78 46.50 3.67
CA PRO A 15 -1.89 45.59 2.53
C PRO A 15 -2.96 44.51 2.80
N ILE A 16 -3.92 44.39 1.89
CA ILE A 16 -5.00 43.40 2.00
C ILE A 16 -4.52 42.11 1.33
N ALA A 17 -4.46 41.02 2.09
CA ALA A 17 -4.36 39.67 1.55
C ALA A 17 -5.78 39.14 1.31
N VAL A 18 -6.13 38.89 0.05
CA VAL A 18 -7.46 38.40 -0.32
C VAL A 18 -7.43 36.90 -0.52
N ILE A 19 -8.45 36.19 -0.04
CA ILE A 19 -8.74 34.81 -0.41
C ILE A 19 -10.03 34.84 -1.25
N ASN A 20 -9.93 34.50 -2.53
CA ASN A 20 -11.10 34.38 -3.41
C ASN A 20 -11.63 32.94 -3.37
N ILE A 21 -12.95 32.80 -3.26
CA ILE A 21 -13.65 31.53 -3.35
C ILE A 21 -14.83 31.72 -4.30
N GLY A 22 -14.97 30.86 -5.30
CA GLY A 22 -16.07 30.90 -6.27
C GLY A 22 -15.67 31.52 -7.61
N LEU A 23 -16.25 32.67 -7.98
CA LEU A 23 -16.11 33.20 -9.34
C LEU A 23 -14.70 33.70 -9.63
N ALA A 24 -14.05 33.11 -10.64
CA ALA A 24 -12.72 33.50 -11.13
C ALA A 24 -12.63 34.98 -11.55
N GLY A 25 -13.74 35.60 -11.95
CA GLY A 25 -13.78 37.02 -12.34
C GLY A 25 -13.39 37.99 -11.21
N PHE A 26 -13.65 37.64 -9.94
CA PHE A 26 -13.21 38.45 -8.81
C PHE A 26 -11.70 38.33 -8.59
N ALA A 27 -11.15 37.12 -8.69
CA ALA A 27 -9.72 36.90 -8.66
C ALA A 27 -8.98 37.65 -9.76
N GLU A 28 -9.48 37.59 -11.00
CA GLU A 28 -8.90 38.31 -12.13
C GLU A 28 -8.90 39.82 -11.91
N SER A 29 -10.01 40.38 -11.43
CA SER A 29 -10.14 41.81 -11.12
C SER A 29 -9.14 42.27 -10.05
N LEU A 30 -8.86 41.43 -9.04
CA LEU A 30 -7.89 41.72 -7.98
C LEU A 30 -6.44 41.58 -8.48
N ARG A 31 -6.14 40.58 -9.32
CA ARG A 31 -4.83 40.43 -9.97
C ARG A 31 -4.50 41.65 -10.84
N GLN A 32 -5.47 42.15 -11.60
CA GLN A 32 -5.29 43.36 -12.43
C GLN A 32 -4.98 44.62 -11.61
N GLN A 33 -5.44 44.67 -10.35
CA GLN A 33 -5.18 45.77 -9.42
C GLN A 33 -3.89 45.58 -8.60
N GLY A 34 -3.13 44.52 -8.85
CA GLY A 34 -1.89 44.22 -8.12
C GLY A 34 -2.10 43.84 -6.65
N VAL A 35 -3.30 43.38 -6.29
CA VAL A 35 -3.62 42.94 -4.92
C VAL A 35 -3.06 41.53 -4.70
N GLN A 36 -2.48 41.30 -3.52
CA GLN A 36 -2.04 39.96 -3.11
C GLN A 36 -3.28 39.08 -2.92
N LEU A 37 -3.36 38.00 -3.69
CA LEU A 37 -4.52 37.13 -3.76
C LEU A 37 -4.09 35.66 -3.67
N ILE A 38 -4.82 34.89 -2.85
CA ILE A 38 -4.92 33.44 -2.93
C ILE A 38 -6.26 33.14 -3.59
N ASP A 39 -6.23 32.52 -4.76
CA ASP A 39 -7.42 32.12 -5.49
C ASP A 39 -7.67 30.64 -5.21
N VAL A 40 -8.76 30.34 -4.50
CA VAL A 40 -9.10 28.97 -4.11
C VAL A 40 -9.93 28.37 -5.23
N ASP A 41 -9.43 27.27 -5.79
CA ASP A 41 -10.11 26.48 -6.81
C ASP A 41 -11.23 25.63 -6.18
N TRP A 42 -12.28 26.30 -5.73
CA TRP A 42 -13.40 25.68 -5.02
C TRP A 42 -14.56 25.34 -5.95
N HIS A 43 -15.13 24.15 -5.77
CA HIS A 43 -16.31 23.68 -6.48
C HIS A 43 -17.31 23.09 -5.48
N PRO A 44 -18.63 23.23 -5.69
CA PRO A 44 -19.61 22.47 -4.90
C PRO A 44 -19.41 20.97 -5.14
N PRO A 45 -19.80 20.10 -4.19
CA PRO A 45 -19.75 18.66 -4.39
C PRO A 45 -20.51 18.25 -5.67
N PRO A 46 -20.11 17.15 -6.32
CA PRO A 46 -20.84 16.60 -7.46
C PRO A 46 -22.34 16.46 -7.15
N GLU A 47 -23.18 16.73 -8.15
CA GLU A 47 -24.64 16.66 -8.00
C GLU A 47 -25.07 15.30 -7.42
N GLY A 48 -25.89 15.33 -6.37
CA GLY A 48 -26.42 14.14 -5.73
C GLY A 48 -25.57 13.55 -4.60
N ILE A 49 -24.43 14.14 -4.25
CA ILE A 49 -23.61 13.71 -3.10
C ILE A 49 -23.93 14.55 -1.85
N PRO A 50 -24.74 14.04 -0.90
CA PRO A 50 -25.01 14.74 0.34
C PRO A 50 -23.81 14.68 1.29
N ARG A 51 -23.61 15.74 2.07
CA ARG A 51 -22.65 15.71 3.18
C ARG A 51 -23.20 14.86 4.32
N LEU A 52 -22.57 13.72 4.59
CA LEU A 52 -22.96 12.80 5.66
C LEU A 52 -22.18 13.10 6.93
N THR A 53 -22.87 13.41 8.02
CA THR A 53 -22.23 13.69 9.33
C THR A 53 -22.57 12.65 10.39
N HIS A 54 -23.72 12.02 10.26
CA HIS A 54 -24.21 10.99 11.17
C HIS A 54 -24.82 9.84 10.36
N THR A 55 -24.75 8.62 10.91
CA THR A 55 -25.56 7.49 10.46
C THR A 55 -27.04 7.71 10.83
N LYS A 56 -27.95 6.93 10.24
CA LYS A 56 -29.38 6.88 10.61
C LYS A 56 -29.57 6.41 12.05
N SER A 57 -28.67 5.58 12.57
CA SER A 57 -28.63 5.19 14.00
C SER A 57 -28.15 6.31 14.94
N GLY A 58 -27.66 7.44 14.40
CA GLY A 58 -27.24 8.61 15.17
C GLY A 58 -25.76 8.61 15.58
N VAL A 59 -24.94 7.71 15.04
CA VAL A 59 -23.49 7.68 15.28
C VAL A 59 -22.82 8.82 14.52
N SER A 60 -21.99 9.62 15.21
CA SER A 60 -21.17 10.66 14.58
C SER A 60 -20.05 10.02 13.75
N ILE A 61 -20.07 10.25 12.43
CA ILE A 61 -19.07 9.68 11.52
C ILE A 61 -17.69 10.30 11.78
N ASP A 62 -17.62 11.59 12.11
CA ASP A 62 -16.34 12.26 12.38
C ASP A 62 -15.68 11.74 13.66
N GLU A 63 -16.46 11.42 14.70
CA GLU A 63 -15.94 10.79 15.93
C GLU A 63 -15.48 9.35 15.66
N ALA A 64 -16.24 8.58 14.88
CA ALA A 64 -15.85 7.24 14.47
C ALA A 64 -14.56 7.24 13.63
N ASN A 65 -14.42 8.19 12.70
CA ASN A 65 -13.23 8.35 11.88
C ASN A 65 -12.02 8.82 12.69
N ALA A 66 -12.23 9.72 13.66
CA ALA A 66 -11.18 10.13 14.59
C ALA A 66 -10.66 8.95 15.43
N GLU A 67 -11.54 8.08 15.91
CA GLU A 67 -11.13 6.85 16.61
C GLU A 67 -10.40 5.87 15.69
N ALA A 68 -10.85 5.71 14.44
CA ALA A 68 -10.20 4.87 13.46
C ALA A 68 -8.75 5.31 13.19
N VAL A 69 -8.53 6.58 12.84
CA VAL A 69 -7.17 7.09 12.57
C VAL A 69 -6.31 7.11 13.83
N ARG A 70 -6.88 7.34 15.02
CA ARG A 70 -6.15 7.26 16.29
C ARG A 70 -5.59 5.86 16.53
N ARG A 71 -6.38 4.80 16.26
CA ARG A 71 -5.90 3.41 16.37
C ARG A 71 -4.83 3.09 15.34
N ILE A 72 -4.99 3.59 14.12
CA ILE A 72 -3.99 3.39 13.06
C ILE A 72 -2.64 3.98 13.49
N MET A 73 -2.63 5.24 13.94
CA MET A 73 -1.40 5.91 14.39
C MET A 73 -0.78 5.27 15.64
N ALA A 74 -1.59 4.71 16.53
CA ALA A 74 -1.11 4.04 17.74
C ALA A 74 -0.38 2.72 17.44
N GLY A 75 -0.64 2.09 16.28
CA GLY A 75 -0.05 0.81 15.92
C GLY A 75 1.48 0.83 15.96
N ARG A 76 2.06 -0.26 16.48
CA ARG A 76 3.52 -0.49 16.61
C ARG A 76 3.90 -1.85 16.03
N PRO A 77 3.99 -1.95 14.68
CA PRO A 77 4.43 -3.16 14.00
C PRO A 77 5.91 -3.43 14.28
N VAL A 78 6.22 -4.62 14.80
CA VAL A 78 7.59 -5.12 14.97
C VAL A 78 7.76 -6.44 14.24
N ILE A 79 8.98 -6.72 13.77
CA ILE A 79 9.31 -8.06 13.26
C ILE A 79 9.40 -9.02 14.45
N LEU A 80 8.47 -9.98 14.51
CA LEU A 80 8.49 -11.04 15.52
C LEU A 80 9.36 -12.22 15.06
N GLY A 81 9.35 -12.54 13.76
CA GLY A 81 10.16 -13.63 13.21
C GLY A 81 9.73 -14.04 11.81
N LEU A 82 10.10 -15.26 11.45
CA LEU A 82 9.78 -15.92 10.20
C LEU A 82 9.34 -17.37 10.48
N ASP A 83 8.33 -17.85 9.78
CA ASP A 83 7.99 -19.28 9.73
C ASP A 83 7.33 -19.62 8.38
N LEU A 84 7.01 -20.89 8.18
CA LEU A 84 6.26 -21.34 7.00
C LEU A 84 4.79 -20.92 7.11
N ALA A 85 4.22 -20.48 6.00
CA ALA A 85 2.84 -19.98 5.92
C ALA A 85 1.83 -20.89 6.62
N LYS A 86 1.88 -22.21 6.39
CA LYS A 86 0.94 -23.17 6.97
C LYS A 86 0.99 -23.31 8.49
N ARG A 87 2.08 -22.88 9.13
CA ARG A 87 2.25 -22.98 10.59
C ARG A 87 1.70 -21.76 11.32
N VAL A 88 1.69 -20.60 10.66
CA VAL A 88 1.44 -19.31 11.33
C VAL A 88 0.28 -18.52 10.75
N ILE A 89 -0.06 -18.69 9.47
CA ILE A 89 -1.20 -18.00 8.86
C ILE A 89 -2.49 -18.78 9.20
N PRO A 90 -3.47 -18.15 9.87
CA PRO A 90 -4.73 -18.81 10.23
C PRO A 90 -5.48 -19.29 8.99
N GLY A 91 -6.03 -20.51 9.01
CA GLY A 91 -6.91 -21.01 7.95
C GLY A 91 -6.23 -21.54 6.68
N ILE A 92 -4.91 -21.54 6.59
CA ILE A 92 -4.18 -22.18 5.48
C ILE A 92 -4.14 -23.71 5.70
N THR A 93 -4.41 -24.45 4.62
CA THR A 93 -4.23 -25.92 4.53
C THR A 93 -3.16 -26.26 3.48
N GLU A 94 -2.76 -27.52 3.37
CA GLU A 94 -1.82 -28.00 2.32
C GLU A 94 -2.34 -27.77 0.88
N ARG A 95 -3.62 -27.45 0.70
CA ARG A 95 -4.26 -27.16 -0.60
C ARG A 95 -4.90 -25.78 -0.67
N THR A 96 -4.43 -24.85 0.17
CA THR A 96 -4.83 -23.45 0.14
C THR A 96 -3.72 -22.63 -0.52
N ILE A 97 -4.08 -21.85 -1.53
CA ILE A 97 -3.21 -20.84 -2.13
C ILE A 97 -3.85 -19.47 -1.93
N LEU A 98 -3.16 -18.58 -1.23
CA LEU A 98 -3.62 -17.20 -1.10
C LEU A 98 -3.24 -16.37 -2.33
N HIS A 99 -3.96 -15.28 -2.58
CA HIS A 99 -3.65 -14.34 -3.66
C HIS A 99 -3.93 -12.89 -3.25
N ALA A 100 -3.36 -11.93 -3.98
CA ALA A 100 -3.66 -10.51 -3.80
C ALA A 100 -5.09 -10.14 -4.24
N GLY A 101 -5.61 -9.04 -3.72
CA GLY A 101 -6.87 -8.40 -4.13
C GLY A 101 -8.14 -9.08 -3.61
N PRO A 102 -9.33 -8.65 -4.08
CA PRO A 102 -10.60 -9.23 -3.66
C PRO A 102 -10.78 -10.67 -4.17
N PRO A 103 -11.76 -11.43 -3.63
CA PRO A 103 -12.01 -12.83 -3.99
C PRO A 103 -12.14 -13.03 -5.51
N ILE A 104 -11.44 -14.03 -6.04
CA ILE A 104 -11.50 -14.34 -7.47
C ILE A 104 -11.36 -15.85 -7.73
N HIS A 105 -12.16 -16.36 -8.67
CA HIS A 105 -12.05 -17.74 -9.14
C HIS A 105 -10.97 -17.88 -10.22
N TRP A 106 -10.41 -19.09 -10.34
CA TRP A 106 -9.34 -19.42 -11.30
C TRP A 106 -9.61 -18.93 -12.73
N GLU A 107 -10.85 -19.07 -13.22
CA GLU A 107 -11.26 -18.71 -14.58
C GLU A 107 -11.16 -17.21 -14.84
N ARG A 108 -11.23 -16.39 -13.78
CA ARG A 108 -11.13 -14.93 -13.88
C ARG A 108 -9.72 -14.40 -13.58
N MET A 109 -8.85 -15.20 -12.95
CA MET A 109 -7.48 -14.77 -12.64
C MET A 109 -6.73 -14.34 -13.90
N CYS A 110 -6.04 -13.20 -13.82
CA CYS A 110 -5.21 -12.69 -14.91
C CYS A 110 -3.95 -13.55 -15.13
N GLY A 111 -3.20 -13.29 -16.21
CA GLY A 111 -2.03 -14.08 -16.56
C GLY A 111 -0.97 -14.15 -15.45
N PRO A 112 -0.50 -13.03 -14.87
CA PRO A 112 0.42 -13.05 -13.75
C PRO A 112 -0.04 -13.91 -12.57
N THR A 113 -1.29 -13.75 -12.13
CA THR A 113 -1.85 -14.54 -11.01
C THR A 113 -1.87 -16.02 -11.35
N ARG A 114 -2.32 -16.39 -12.55
CA ARG A 114 -2.30 -17.80 -13.00
C ARG A 114 -0.89 -18.38 -13.03
N GLY A 115 0.07 -17.63 -13.59
CA GLY A 115 1.46 -18.06 -13.65
C GLY A 115 2.08 -18.26 -12.26
N ALA A 116 1.75 -17.38 -11.31
CA ALA A 116 2.22 -17.49 -9.93
C ALA A 116 1.60 -18.70 -9.21
N VAL A 117 0.29 -18.94 -9.38
CA VAL A 117 -0.39 -20.13 -8.83
C VAL A 117 0.22 -21.41 -9.42
N MET A 118 0.41 -21.47 -10.75
CA MET A 118 1.02 -22.62 -11.41
C MET A 118 2.42 -22.89 -10.87
N GLY A 119 3.25 -21.86 -10.77
CA GLY A 119 4.60 -21.97 -10.21
C GLY A 119 4.60 -22.41 -8.75
N ALA A 120 3.68 -21.90 -7.93
CA ALA A 120 3.54 -22.30 -6.54
C ALA A 120 3.13 -23.77 -6.39
N LEU A 121 2.18 -24.26 -7.20
CA LEU A 121 1.76 -25.67 -7.16
C LEU A 121 2.89 -26.62 -7.56
N VAL A 122 3.74 -26.24 -8.50
CA VAL A 122 4.96 -27.00 -8.84
C VAL A 122 5.97 -26.94 -7.69
N TYR A 123 6.19 -25.76 -7.10
CA TYR A 123 7.08 -25.58 -5.94
C TYR A 123 6.66 -26.41 -4.73
N GLU A 124 5.36 -26.53 -4.46
CA GLU A 124 4.81 -27.38 -3.40
C GLU A 124 4.84 -28.89 -3.74
N GLY A 125 5.25 -29.26 -4.95
CA GLY A 125 5.27 -30.65 -5.41
C GLY A 125 3.88 -31.24 -5.66
N LEU A 126 2.85 -30.41 -5.79
CA LEU A 126 1.48 -30.83 -6.08
C LEU A 126 1.24 -31.08 -7.57
N ALA A 127 2.12 -30.58 -8.44
CA ALA A 127 2.09 -30.80 -9.88
C ALA A 127 3.50 -31.00 -10.44
N ALA A 128 3.64 -31.85 -11.46
CA ALA A 128 4.94 -32.14 -12.08
C ALA A 128 5.36 -31.08 -13.13
N SER A 129 4.40 -30.34 -13.67
CA SER A 129 4.63 -29.29 -14.67
C SER A 129 3.66 -28.12 -14.49
N PRO A 130 3.96 -26.95 -15.09
CA PRO A 130 3.01 -25.84 -15.13
C PRO A 130 1.67 -26.22 -15.78
N GLU A 131 1.66 -27.10 -16.79
CA GLU A 131 0.44 -27.59 -17.44
C GLU A 131 -0.40 -28.45 -16.48
N ASP A 132 0.25 -29.37 -15.74
CA ASP A 132 -0.43 -30.17 -14.71
C ASP A 132 -0.96 -29.28 -13.58
N ALA A 133 -0.21 -28.24 -13.21
CA ALA A 133 -0.61 -27.26 -12.20
C ALA A 133 -1.85 -26.47 -12.63
N ALA A 134 -1.95 -26.07 -13.91
CA ALA A 134 -3.13 -25.39 -14.43
C ALA A 134 -4.37 -26.30 -14.41
N ASN A 135 -4.21 -27.59 -14.73
CA ASN A 135 -5.30 -28.57 -14.64
C ASN A 135 -5.74 -28.78 -13.18
N LEU A 136 -4.78 -28.89 -12.25
CA LEU A 136 -5.07 -29.01 -10.82
C LEU A 136 -5.77 -27.76 -10.28
N ALA A 137 -5.31 -26.55 -10.64
CA ALA A 137 -5.95 -25.30 -10.25
C ALA A 137 -7.41 -25.19 -10.75
N ALA A 138 -7.68 -25.69 -11.96
CA ALA A 138 -9.02 -25.70 -12.55
C ALA A 138 -9.94 -26.82 -12.02
N SER A 139 -9.40 -27.80 -11.31
CA SER A 139 -10.16 -29.00 -10.88
C SER A 139 -11.15 -28.74 -9.74
N GLY A 140 -10.99 -27.63 -9.00
CA GLY A 140 -11.69 -27.36 -7.74
C GLY A 140 -11.06 -28.03 -6.51
N GLU A 141 -9.94 -28.74 -6.67
CA GLU A 141 -9.20 -29.35 -5.55
C GLU A 141 -8.31 -28.37 -4.76
N ILE A 142 -8.05 -27.19 -5.33
CA ILE A 142 -7.27 -26.11 -4.71
C ILE A 142 -8.22 -25.00 -4.25
N SER A 143 -8.08 -24.57 -3.00
CA SER A 143 -8.79 -23.43 -2.45
C SER A 143 -8.00 -22.15 -2.72
N PHE A 144 -8.67 -21.15 -3.28
CA PHE A 144 -8.12 -19.80 -3.47
C PHE A 144 -8.85 -18.83 -2.55
N ASP A 145 -8.11 -18.02 -1.78
CA ASP A 145 -8.69 -16.95 -0.95
C ASP A 145 -7.75 -15.73 -0.90
N PRO A 146 -8.28 -14.50 -0.76
CA PRO A 146 -7.46 -13.31 -0.58
C PRO A 146 -6.54 -13.37 0.63
N CYS A 147 -5.31 -12.88 0.47
CA CYS A 147 -4.40 -12.60 1.58
C CYS A 147 -5.07 -11.80 2.71
N HIS A 148 -5.86 -10.79 2.34
CA HIS A 148 -6.58 -9.92 3.28
C HIS A 148 -7.63 -10.62 4.17
N HIS A 149 -8.05 -11.85 3.85
CA HIS A 149 -8.92 -12.66 4.71
C HIS A 149 -8.14 -13.40 5.81
N HIS A 150 -6.83 -13.49 5.67
CA HIS A 150 -5.93 -14.29 6.50
C HIS A 150 -4.87 -13.45 7.22
N HIS A 151 -5.16 -12.15 7.44
CA HIS A 151 -4.20 -11.18 8.00
C HIS A 151 -2.90 -11.05 7.19
N ALA A 152 -2.92 -11.47 5.92
CA ALA A 152 -1.76 -11.45 5.05
C ALA A 152 -1.90 -10.36 3.98
N VAL A 153 -0.77 -10.04 3.36
CA VAL A 153 -0.68 -9.20 2.16
C VAL A 153 0.38 -9.77 1.24
N GLY A 154 0.15 -9.69 -0.07
CA GLY A 154 1.06 -10.18 -1.09
C GLY A 154 1.37 -9.14 -2.16
N PRO A 155 2.66 -8.87 -2.48
CA PRO A 155 3.02 -7.97 -3.58
C PRO A 155 2.68 -8.61 -4.93
N MET A 156 2.22 -7.79 -5.89
CA MET A 156 1.88 -8.22 -7.26
C MET A 156 0.86 -9.37 -7.27
N ALA A 157 1.13 -10.54 -7.89
CA ALA A 157 0.20 -11.67 -7.82
C ALA A 157 -0.15 -12.11 -6.38
N GLY A 158 0.75 -11.80 -5.43
CA GLY A 158 0.52 -12.00 -4.00
C GLY A 158 0.30 -13.45 -3.61
N VAL A 159 0.82 -14.39 -4.41
CA VAL A 159 0.65 -15.81 -4.15
C VAL A 159 1.42 -16.22 -2.91
N ILE A 160 0.72 -16.85 -1.96
CA ILE A 160 1.30 -17.47 -0.77
C ILE A 160 0.87 -18.93 -0.74
N SER A 161 1.82 -19.85 -0.74
CA SER A 161 1.59 -21.28 -0.63
C SER A 161 2.07 -21.85 0.71
N PRO A 162 1.61 -23.05 1.13
CA PRO A 162 1.80 -23.58 2.48
C PRO A 162 3.25 -23.63 2.98
N SER A 163 4.20 -23.94 2.10
CA SER A 163 5.62 -24.10 2.42
C SER A 163 6.44 -22.83 2.17
N MET A 164 5.84 -21.72 1.73
CA MET A 164 6.56 -20.45 1.60
C MET A 164 6.88 -19.84 2.97
N PRO A 165 8.12 -19.39 3.20
CA PRO A 165 8.45 -18.59 4.37
C PRO A 165 7.75 -17.23 4.34
N VAL A 166 7.22 -16.81 5.49
CA VAL A 166 6.53 -15.54 5.66
C VAL A 166 7.06 -14.78 6.87
N TRP A 167 7.17 -13.46 6.74
CA TRP A 167 7.36 -12.53 7.85
C TRP A 167 6.17 -12.62 8.81
N ILE A 168 6.48 -12.63 10.09
CA ILE A 168 5.49 -12.51 11.16
C ILE A 168 5.68 -11.13 11.77
N ILE A 169 4.75 -10.23 11.48
CA ILE A 169 4.74 -8.88 12.04
C ILE A 169 3.71 -8.84 13.15
N GLU A 170 4.11 -8.39 14.34
CA GLU A 170 3.21 -8.21 15.47
C GLU A 170 3.00 -6.73 15.72
N ASN A 171 1.74 -6.29 15.78
CA ASN A 171 1.42 -4.97 16.29
C ASN A 171 1.42 -5.04 17.82
N THR A 172 2.50 -4.61 18.46
CA THR A 172 2.67 -4.71 19.91
C THR A 172 1.65 -3.91 20.73
N GLU A 173 0.99 -2.92 20.11
CA GLU A 173 -0.07 -2.12 20.76
C GLU A 173 -1.40 -2.87 20.86
N PHE A 174 -1.76 -3.62 19.81
CA PHE A 174 -3.09 -4.24 19.68
C PHE A 174 -3.07 -5.78 19.67
N GLY A 175 -1.89 -6.39 19.56
CA GLY A 175 -1.68 -7.84 19.57
C GLY A 175 -2.04 -8.58 18.28
N ASN A 176 -2.54 -7.89 17.25
CA ASN A 176 -2.79 -8.52 15.94
C ASN A 176 -1.47 -8.84 15.23
N ARG A 177 -1.50 -9.88 14.39
CA ARG A 177 -0.36 -10.37 13.62
C ARG A 177 -0.67 -10.39 12.14
N THR A 178 0.30 -9.97 11.34
CA THR A 178 0.16 -9.93 9.89
C THR A 178 1.34 -10.57 9.19
N TYR A 179 1.11 -10.98 7.94
CA TYR A 179 2.02 -11.85 7.21
C TYR A 179 2.27 -11.38 5.78
N CYS A 180 3.48 -11.63 5.30
CA CYS A 180 3.87 -11.41 3.91
C CYS A 180 5.04 -12.36 3.58
N THR A 181 5.13 -12.84 2.35
CA THR A 181 6.25 -13.69 1.91
C THR A 181 7.58 -12.94 1.96
N LEU A 182 8.70 -13.65 1.81
CA LEU A 182 9.99 -13.03 1.55
C LEU A 182 10.05 -12.45 0.13
N ASN A 183 10.78 -11.35 -0.08
CA ASN A 183 10.94 -10.77 -1.41
C ASN A 183 11.93 -11.59 -2.26
N GLU A 184 11.50 -12.04 -3.42
CA GLU A 184 12.27 -12.92 -4.32
C GLU A 184 13.38 -12.21 -5.11
N GLY A 185 13.47 -10.87 -5.03
CA GLY A 185 14.37 -10.07 -5.86
C GLY A 185 13.68 -9.44 -7.06
N LEU A 186 14.52 -9.02 -8.01
CA LEU A 186 14.13 -8.36 -9.25
C LEU A 186 14.16 -9.34 -10.44
N GLY A 187 13.52 -8.93 -11.54
CA GLY A 187 13.50 -9.67 -12.80
C GLY A 187 12.41 -10.74 -12.85
N LYS A 188 12.77 -11.93 -13.32
CA LYS A 188 11.87 -13.08 -13.48
C LYS A 188 11.64 -13.75 -12.12
N VAL A 189 10.53 -13.42 -11.46
CA VAL A 189 10.14 -13.90 -10.12
C VAL A 189 8.66 -14.28 -10.06
N LEU A 190 8.31 -15.14 -9.10
CA LEU A 190 6.97 -15.72 -8.96
C LEU A 190 5.90 -14.66 -8.73
N ARG A 191 6.17 -13.62 -7.94
CA ARG A 191 5.21 -12.52 -7.71
C ARG A 191 4.75 -11.82 -8.98
N TYR A 192 5.55 -11.82 -10.06
CA TYR A 192 5.13 -11.30 -11.37
C TYR A 192 4.54 -12.38 -12.30
N GLY A 193 4.23 -13.55 -11.77
CA GLY A 193 3.70 -14.70 -12.51
C GLY A 193 4.74 -15.49 -13.29
N ALA A 194 6.02 -15.29 -13.00
CA ALA A 194 7.07 -16.07 -13.64
C ALA A 194 7.27 -17.43 -12.97
N PHE A 195 7.62 -18.44 -13.75
CA PHE A 195 7.89 -19.78 -13.26
C PHE A 195 8.99 -20.44 -14.11
N GLY A 196 9.47 -21.59 -13.64
CA GLY A 196 10.55 -22.36 -14.27
C GLY A 196 11.72 -22.56 -13.34
N GLU A 197 12.70 -23.33 -13.81
CA GLU A 197 13.85 -23.81 -13.03
C GLU A 197 14.63 -22.70 -12.31
N ASP A 198 14.79 -21.54 -12.94
CA ASP A 198 15.46 -20.39 -12.34
C ASP A 198 14.69 -19.78 -11.16
N VAL A 199 13.35 -19.76 -11.25
CA VAL A 199 12.46 -19.31 -10.19
C VAL A 199 12.43 -20.34 -9.06
N TYR A 200 12.26 -21.62 -9.38
CA TYR A 200 12.18 -22.69 -8.37
C TYR A 200 13.48 -22.83 -7.58
N ARG A 201 14.63 -22.80 -8.25
CA ARG A 201 15.93 -22.83 -7.57
C ARG A 201 16.09 -21.68 -6.58
N ARG A 202 15.60 -20.49 -6.94
CA ARG A 202 15.63 -19.33 -6.05
C ARG A 202 14.69 -19.52 -4.86
N LEU A 203 13.47 -19.98 -5.08
CA LEU A 203 12.50 -20.25 -4.01
C LEU A 203 13.02 -21.33 -3.03
N HIS A 204 13.64 -22.39 -3.53
CA HIS A 204 14.30 -23.40 -2.69
C HIS A 204 15.50 -22.82 -1.95
N TRP A 205 16.38 -22.06 -2.60
CA TRP A 205 17.49 -21.37 -1.91
C TRP A 205 16.97 -20.41 -0.83
N MET A 206 15.87 -19.69 -1.09
CA MET A 206 15.26 -18.82 -0.09
C MET A 206 14.72 -19.62 1.10
N ALA A 207 14.11 -20.77 0.87
CA ALA A 207 13.61 -21.64 1.93
C ALA A 207 14.73 -22.34 2.72
N ASP A 208 15.80 -22.76 2.05
CA ASP A 208 16.87 -23.57 2.64
C ASP A 208 18.00 -22.73 3.25
N VAL A 209 18.21 -21.51 2.74
CA VAL A 209 19.33 -20.64 3.10
C VAL A 209 18.84 -19.35 3.73
N LEU A 210 18.12 -18.51 2.97
CA LEU A 210 17.73 -17.16 3.40
C LEU A 210 16.83 -17.18 4.65
N TYR A 211 15.74 -17.93 4.60
CA TYR A 211 14.76 -18.05 5.67
C TYR A 211 15.41 -18.50 6.98
N PRO A 212 16.06 -19.68 7.06
CA PRO A 212 16.64 -20.14 8.31
C PRO A 212 17.71 -19.19 8.86
N THR A 213 18.55 -18.60 7.99
CA THR A 213 19.58 -17.64 8.44
C THR A 213 18.98 -16.37 9.03
N LEU A 214 17.91 -15.83 8.42
CA LEU A 214 17.20 -14.69 8.98
C LEU A 214 16.44 -15.07 10.26
N ALA A 215 15.80 -16.23 10.30
CA ALA A 215 15.07 -16.72 11.46
C ALA A 215 15.98 -16.85 12.70
N ASP A 216 17.16 -17.46 12.54
CA ASP A 216 18.14 -17.60 13.61
C ASP A 216 18.61 -16.23 14.15
N ALA A 217 18.84 -15.27 13.24
CA ALA A 217 19.22 -13.91 13.62
C ALA A 217 18.11 -13.19 14.38
N LEU A 218 16.85 -13.33 13.93
CA LEU A 218 15.69 -12.69 14.55
C LEU A 218 15.37 -13.26 15.94
N GLU A 219 15.55 -14.57 16.14
CA GLU A 219 15.36 -15.22 17.45
C GLU A 219 16.33 -14.67 18.53
N ARG A 220 17.45 -14.09 18.10
CA ARG A 220 18.46 -13.49 18.98
C ARG A 220 18.43 -11.96 19.02
N SER A 221 17.71 -11.33 18.09
CA SER A 221 17.65 -9.88 18.01
C SER A 221 16.61 -9.27 18.95
N ASP A 222 16.80 -8.01 19.31
CA ASP A 222 15.72 -7.21 19.87
C ASP A 222 14.61 -6.99 18.82
N PRO A 223 13.33 -6.80 19.23
CA PRO A 223 12.25 -6.50 18.30
C PRO A 223 12.58 -5.31 17.38
N ILE A 224 12.44 -5.50 16.08
CA ILE A 224 12.74 -4.47 15.08
C ILE A 224 11.49 -3.66 14.79
N ASP A 225 11.46 -2.39 15.25
CA ASP A 225 10.34 -1.45 15.04
C ASP A 225 10.27 -0.99 13.57
N LEU A 226 9.26 -1.49 12.86
CA LEU A 226 9.04 -1.17 11.44
C LEU A 226 8.45 0.22 11.25
N ARG A 227 7.67 0.74 12.21
CA ARG A 227 7.13 2.11 12.12
C ARG A 227 8.26 3.12 12.19
N ALA A 228 9.18 2.95 13.13
CA ALA A 228 10.37 3.79 13.23
C ALA A 228 11.24 3.69 11.97
N MET A 229 11.40 2.50 11.40
CA MET A 229 12.18 2.29 10.19
C MET A 229 11.53 2.93 8.95
N ILE A 230 10.21 2.82 8.78
CA ILE A 230 9.45 3.49 7.71
C ILE A 230 9.60 5.01 7.85
N ALA A 231 9.41 5.56 9.05
CA ALA A 231 9.57 7.00 9.29
C ALA A 231 10.96 7.50 8.89
N GLN A 232 12.03 6.76 9.24
CA GLN A 232 13.40 7.08 8.82
C GLN A 232 13.59 6.94 7.31
N ALA A 233 13.02 5.91 6.69
CA ALA A 233 13.13 5.69 5.25
C ALA A 233 12.47 6.83 4.44
N LEU A 234 11.32 7.34 4.90
CA LEU A 234 10.69 8.53 4.30
C LEU A 234 11.62 9.75 4.35
N HIS A 235 12.36 9.95 5.44
CA HIS A 235 13.34 11.04 5.54
C HIS A 235 14.61 10.82 4.70
N MET A 236 14.80 9.61 4.19
CA MET A 236 15.95 9.21 3.37
C MET A 236 15.61 9.07 1.89
N GLY A 237 14.44 9.55 1.47
CA GLY A 237 14.06 9.61 0.07
C GLY A 237 13.27 8.41 -0.46
N ASP A 238 12.85 7.48 0.42
CA ASP A 238 11.94 6.39 0.07
C ASP A 238 10.48 6.83 0.27
N GLU A 239 9.57 6.11 -0.38
CA GLU A 239 8.12 6.18 -0.06
C GLU A 239 7.59 4.81 0.43
N CYS A 240 8.44 3.79 0.47
CA CYS A 240 8.18 2.46 1.03
C CYS A 240 7.14 1.59 0.29
N HIS A 241 6.83 1.90 -0.97
CA HIS A 241 6.06 1.06 -1.89
C HIS A 241 6.87 0.72 -3.15
N ASN A 242 7.21 1.70 -3.98
CA ASN A 242 8.05 1.52 -5.17
C ASN A 242 9.54 1.78 -4.92
N ARG A 243 9.89 2.70 -4.01
CA ARG A 243 11.27 2.97 -3.63
C ARG A 243 11.49 2.56 -2.18
N ASN A 244 12.34 1.55 -2.00
CA ASN A 244 12.58 0.84 -0.74
C ASN A 244 14.08 0.73 -0.41
N ARG A 245 14.92 1.58 -1.03
CA ARG A 245 16.38 1.47 -0.96
C ARG A 245 16.92 1.87 0.41
N ALA A 246 16.41 2.96 0.97
CA ALA A 246 16.74 3.37 2.33
C ALA A 246 16.21 2.37 3.36
N GLY A 247 14.95 1.92 3.22
CA GLY A 247 14.36 0.90 4.10
C GLY A 247 15.15 -0.41 4.09
N THR A 248 15.54 -0.89 2.91
CA THR A 248 16.38 -2.09 2.75
C THR A 248 17.75 -1.90 3.41
N SER A 249 18.37 -0.73 3.24
CA SER A 249 19.66 -0.40 3.87
C SER A 249 19.56 -0.32 5.40
N LEU A 250 18.48 0.26 5.94
CA LEU A 250 18.22 0.36 7.37
C LEU A 250 17.98 -1.03 7.98
N PHE A 251 17.20 -1.88 7.31
CA PHE A 251 16.99 -3.26 7.72
C PHE A 251 18.32 -4.04 7.74
N LEU A 252 19.07 -4.00 6.65
CA LEU A 252 20.36 -4.68 6.55
C LEU A 252 21.33 -4.21 7.66
N ARG A 253 21.43 -2.89 7.89
CA ARG A 253 22.22 -2.32 8.99
C ARG A 253 21.81 -2.86 10.36
N THR A 254 20.52 -3.06 10.58
CA THR A 254 19.96 -3.50 11.86
C THR A 254 20.19 -5.00 12.08
N ILE A 255 19.98 -5.83 11.06
CA ILE A 255 20.03 -7.28 11.19
C ILE A 255 21.45 -7.86 11.06
N THR A 256 22.36 -7.17 10.34
CA THR A 256 23.73 -7.67 10.07
C THR A 256 24.50 -8.10 11.33
N PRO A 257 24.53 -7.33 12.44
CA PRO A 257 25.24 -7.76 13.65
C PRO A 257 24.71 -9.08 14.23
N TRP A 258 23.42 -9.37 14.05
CA TRP A 258 22.80 -10.61 14.49
C TRP A 258 23.12 -11.76 13.54
N LEU A 259 23.03 -11.52 12.22
CA LEU A 259 23.47 -12.48 11.21
C LEU A 259 24.92 -12.93 11.42
N THR A 260 25.83 -11.99 11.70
CA THR A 260 27.24 -12.28 11.98
C THR A 260 27.45 -13.10 13.26
N ARG A 261 26.55 -12.99 14.24
CA ARG A 261 26.63 -13.75 15.50
C ARG A 261 26.02 -15.14 15.40
N THR A 262 25.04 -15.34 14.52
CA THR A 262 24.29 -16.60 14.43
C THR A 262 24.72 -17.47 13.26
N CYS A 263 25.27 -16.90 12.18
CA CYS A 263 25.74 -17.65 11.01
C CYS A 263 27.25 -17.87 11.06
N GLU A 264 27.69 -19.06 11.45
CA GLU A 264 29.12 -19.43 11.50
C GLU A 264 29.72 -19.66 10.09
N ASP A 265 28.89 -20.01 9.11
CA ASP A 265 29.30 -20.17 7.72
C ASP A 265 29.42 -18.78 7.04
N GLY A 266 30.65 -18.34 6.82
CA GLY A 266 30.95 -17.04 6.23
C GLY A 266 30.49 -16.88 4.78
N GLU A 267 30.46 -17.96 4.00
CA GLU A 267 29.98 -17.92 2.61
C GLU A 267 28.46 -17.79 2.59
N ARG A 268 27.77 -18.58 3.42
CA ARG A 268 26.32 -18.47 3.59
C ARG A 268 25.90 -17.07 4.06
N LEU A 269 26.63 -16.50 5.02
CA LEU A 269 26.40 -15.15 5.51
C LEU A 269 26.55 -14.12 4.38
N ALA A 270 27.64 -14.23 3.59
CA ALA A 270 27.89 -13.34 2.46
C ALA A 270 26.74 -13.42 1.44
N GLN A 271 26.30 -14.62 1.06
CA GLN A 271 25.20 -14.82 0.11
C GLN A 271 23.89 -14.16 0.57
N VAL A 272 23.56 -14.25 1.86
CA VAL A 272 22.35 -13.59 2.40
C VAL A 272 22.47 -12.06 2.35
N ILE A 273 23.62 -11.52 2.75
CA ILE A 273 23.87 -10.07 2.70
C ILE A 273 23.82 -9.56 1.25
N GLU A 274 24.47 -10.27 0.33
CA GLU A 274 24.49 -9.95 -1.10
C GLU A 274 23.10 -10.01 -1.72
N PHE A 275 22.29 -11.01 -1.35
CA PHE A 275 20.91 -11.12 -1.82
C PHE A 275 20.05 -9.92 -1.41
N ILE A 276 20.13 -9.51 -0.13
CA ILE A 276 19.37 -8.35 0.38
C ILE A 276 19.90 -7.06 -0.27
N ASN A 277 21.22 -6.88 -0.33
CA ASN A 277 21.85 -5.70 -0.90
C ASN A 277 21.60 -5.54 -2.41
N GLY A 278 21.53 -6.66 -3.15
CA GLY A 278 21.20 -6.67 -4.57
C GLY A 278 19.70 -6.48 -4.87
N ASN A 279 18.87 -6.38 -3.83
CA ASN A 279 17.42 -6.27 -3.92
C ASN A 279 16.90 -5.01 -3.22
N ASP A 280 16.97 -3.87 -3.89
CA ASP A 280 16.43 -2.60 -3.37
C ASP A 280 14.91 -2.64 -3.05
N HIS A 281 14.19 -3.69 -3.48
CA HIS A 281 12.78 -3.93 -3.16
C HIS A 281 12.55 -4.85 -1.95
N PHE A 282 13.60 -5.33 -1.29
CA PHE A 282 13.48 -6.29 -0.18
C PHE A 282 12.54 -5.79 0.93
N PHE A 283 12.64 -4.51 1.27
CA PHE A 283 11.84 -3.89 2.34
C PHE A 283 10.33 -3.78 2.03
N LEU A 284 9.89 -3.92 0.77
CA LEU A 284 8.46 -3.91 0.44
C LEU A 284 7.67 -4.99 1.19
N ASN A 285 8.29 -6.17 1.33
CA ASN A 285 7.68 -7.31 2.02
C ASN A 285 7.68 -7.17 3.55
N LEU A 286 8.28 -6.10 4.07
CA LEU A 286 8.20 -5.68 5.49
C LEU A 286 7.24 -4.49 5.66
N SER A 287 7.27 -3.52 4.74
CA SER A 287 6.41 -2.33 4.80
C SER A 287 4.92 -2.68 4.62
N MET A 288 4.59 -3.60 3.71
CA MET A 288 3.21 -4.02 3.47
C MET A 288 2.54 -4.67 4.70
N PRO A 289 3.10 -5.71 5.33
CA PRO A 289 2.48 -6.29 6.53
C PRO A 289 2.51 -5.32 7.72
N ALA A 290 3.49 -4.41 7.80
CA ALA A 290 3.47 -3.32 8.80
C ALA A 290 2.27 -2.38 8.61
N ALA A 291 1.98 -1.97 7.37
CA ALA A 291 0.79 -1.19 7.03
C ALA A 291 -0.49 -1.93 7.42
N LYS A 292 -0.64 -3.20 7.02
CA LYS A 292 -1.81 -4.02 7.38
C LYS A 292 -1.96 -4.12 8.90
N ALA A 293 -0.86 -4.32 9.63
CA ALA A 293 -0.87 -4.44 11.09
C ALA A 293 -1.35 -3.15 11.78
N MET A 294 -1.01 -1.98 11.23
CA MET A 294 -1.50 -0.69 11.73
C MET A 294 -2.95 -0.41 11.34
N LEU A 295 -3.43 -0.92 10.19
CA LEU A 295 -4.78 -0.66 9.69
C LEU A 295 -5.87 -1.53 10.34
N GLU A 296 -5.59 -2.81 10.58
CA GLU A 296 -6.57 -3.76 11.13
C GLU A 296 -7.24 -3.32 12.45
N PRO A 297 -6.55 -2.69 13.42
CA PRO A 297 -7.19 -2.22 14.66
C PRO A 297 -8.35 -1.23 14.48
N ALA A 298 -8.45 -0.57 13.32
CA ALA A 298 -9.56 0.32 12.97
C ALA A 298 -10.79 -0.43 12.43
N GLU A 299 -10.66 -1.71 12.06
CA GLU A 299 -11.77 -2.51 11.56
C GLU A 299 -12.83 -2.75 12.66
N GLY A 300 -14.10 -2.63 12.29
CA GLY A 300 -15.25 -2.84 13.17
C GLY A 300 -15.72 -1.59 13.93
N ILE A 301 -15.18 -0.41 13.64
CA ILE A 301 -15.65 0.85 14.25
C ILE A 301 -16.94 1.29 13.57
N GLU A 302 -18.07 1.14 14.27
CA GLU A 302 -19.40 1.53 13.78
C GLU A 302 -19.40 2.99 13.28
N GLY A 303 -19.98 3.19 12.09
CA GLY A 303 -20.09 4.50 11.46
C GLY A 303 -18.81 5.02 10.81
N SER A 304 -17.66 4.35 10.94
CA SER A 304 -16.42 4.84 10.34
C SER A 304 -16.35 4.57 8.83
N THR A 305 -16.08 5.62 8.06
CA THR A 305 -15.95 5.62 6.59
C THR A 305 -14.50 5.58 6.11
N ILE A 306 -13.55 5.38 7.03
CA ILE A 306 -12.12 5.27 6.72
C ILE A 306 -11.84 3.93 6.04
N LEU A 307 -11.10 3.95 4.93
CA LEU A 307 -10.63 2.72 4.30
C LEU A 307 -9.56 2.03 5.15
N THR A 308 -9.69 0.72 5.30
CA THR A 308 -8.68 -0.15 5.94
C THR A 308 -7.99 -1.07 4.94
N VAL A 309 -8.57 -1.24 3.74
CA VAL A 309 -7.96 -2.00 2.64
C VAL A 309 -8.24 -1.33 1.31
N MET A 310 -7.19 -1.17 0.51
CA MET A 310 -7.24 -1.09 -0.95
C MET A 310 -6.37 -2.20 -1.52
N ALA A 311 -6.88 -3.00 -2.45
CA ALA A 311 -6.13 -4.11 -3.04
C ALA A 311 -6.66 -4.47 -4.43
N ARG A 312 -5.86 -5.16 -5.24
CA ARG A 312 -6.24 -5.56 -6.60
C ARG A 312 -5.61 -6.88 -7.03
N ASN A 313 -6.32 -7.65 -7.83
CA ASN A 313 -5.92 -9.01 -8.22
C ASN A 313 -5.52 -9.13 -9.71
N GLY A 314 -5.35 -7.99 -10.41
CA GLY A 314 -5.04 -7.95 -11.84
C GLY A 314 -6.26 -8.07 -12.76
N THR A 315 -7.45 -8.16 -12.19
CA THR A 315 -8.76 -8.20 -12.86
C THR A 315 -9.72 -7.24 -12.18
N ASP A 316 -9.79 -7.29 -10.87
CA ASP A 316 -10.65 -6.51 -10.00
C ASP A 316 -9.82 -5.68 -9.00
N PHE A 317 -10.28 -4.48 -8.71
CA PHE A 317 -9.85 -3.61 -7.62
C PHE A 317 -10.92 -3.62 -6.53
N GLY A 318 -10.51 -3.76 -5.27
CA GLY A 318 -11.40 -3.85 -4.13
C GLY A 318 -11.01 -2.90 -3.01
N ILE A 319 -12.01 -2.35 -2.32
CA ILE A 319 -11.83 -1.60 -1.08
C ILE A 319 -12.65 -2.19 0.07
N LYS A 320 -12.19 -1.97 1.30
CA LYS A 320 -12.91 -2.26 2.54
C LYS A 320 -12.80 -1.07 3.49
N GLN A 321 -13.87 -0.80 4.23
CA GLN A 321 -13.95 0.33 5.16
C GLN A 321 -14.09 -0.15 6.60
N ALA A 322 -13.59 0.65 7.54
CA ALA A 322 -13.55 0.38 8.96
C ALA A 322 -14.92 -0.02 9.53
N GLY A 323 -16.00 0.66 9.14
CA GLY A 323 -17.36 0.35 9.60
C GLY A 323 -18.01 -0.89 8.98
N ASP A 324 -17.47 -1.44 7.89
CA ASP A 324 -17.96 -2.69 7.27
C ASP A 324 -16.77 -3.54 6.79
N PRO A 325 -15.98 -4.10 7.72
CA PRO A 325 -14.71 -4.76 7.39
C PRO A 325 -14.90 -6.15 6.79
N ASN A 326 -16.13 -6.65 6.59
CA ASN A 326 -16.37 -7.95 5.96
C ASN A 326 -16.80 -7.82 4.50
N ARG A 327 -17.16 -6.61 4.06
CA ARG A 327 -17.65 -6.36 2.71
C ARG A 327 -16.54 -5.81 1.82
N TRP A 328 -16.42 -6.40 0.63
CA TRP A 328 -15.66 -5.83 -0.48
C TRP A 328 -16.57 -4.99 -1.36
N PHE A 329 -16.08 -3.81 -1.74
CA PHE A 329 -16.64 -3.02 -2.83
C PHE A 329 -15.69 -3.13 -4.02
N ILE A 330 -16.17 -3.66 -5.14
CA ILE A 330 -15.32 -4.17 -6.22
C ILE A 330 -15.65 -3.45 -7.53
N ALA A 331 -14.59 -3.06 -8.24
CA ALA A 331 -14.66 -2.49 -9.59
C ALA A 331 -13.57 -3.14 -10.47
N PRO A 332 -13.65 -3.04 -11.81
CA PRO A 332 -12.59 -3.51 -12.69
C PRO A 332 -11.25 -2.82 -12.38
N ALA A 333 -10.15 -3.59 -12.35
CA ALA A 333 -8.81 -3.04 -12.13
C ALA A 333 -8.41 -2.07 -13.26
N GLY A 334 -7.81 -0.94 -12.87
CA GLY A 334 -7.35 0.09 -13.82
C GLY A 334 -6.11 -0.33 -14.62
N ILE A 335 -5.86 0.37 -15.72
CA ILE A 335 -4.62 0.25 -16.49
C ILE A 335 -3.61 1.26 -15.95
N VAL A 336 -2.39 0.79 -15.71
CA VAL A 336 -1.30 1.64 -15.20
C VAL A 336 -0.72 2.49 -16.33
N GLU A 337 -0.63 3.79 -16.11
CA GLU A 337 0.01 4.73 -17.02
C GLU A 337 1.45 4.95 -16.56
N GLY A 338 2.44 4.64 -17.42
CA GLY A 338 3.82 4.74 -16.99
C GLY A 338 4.85 4.42 -18.07
N LEU A 339 6.08 4.24 -17.61
CA LEU A 339 7.24 3.94 -18.44
C LEU A 339 7.41 2.43 -18.58
N PHE A 340 7.72 2.00 -19.80
CA PHE A 340 7.94 0.59 -20.14
C PHE A 340 9.43 0.31 -20.31
N LEU A 341 9.83 -0.90 -19.90
CA LEU A 341 11.17 -1.42 -20.15
C LEU A 341 11.42 -1.59 -21.65
N PRO A 342 12.68 -1.53 -22.13
CA PRO A 342 13.01 -1.70 -23.54
C PRO A 342 12.39 -2.98 -24.12
N GLY A 343 11.64 -2.84 -25.21
CA GLY A 343 10.97 -3.95 -25.89
C GLY A 343 9.50 -4.16 -25.49
N PHE A 344 8.98 -3.44 -24.49
CA PHE A 344 7.58 -3.53 -24.07
C PHE A 344 6.81 -2.22 -24.29
N SER A 345 5.48 -2.32 -24.24
CA SER A 345 4.54 -1.22 -24.42
C SER A 345 3.27 -1.42 -23.59
N ALA A 346 2.38 -0.43 -23.60
CA ALA A 346 1.05 -0.54 -22.98
C ALA A 346 0.22 -1.73 -23.48
N LYS A 347 0.50 -2.28 -24.67
CA LYS A 347 -0.19 -3.46 -25.21
C LYS A 347 0.16 -4.74 -24.46
N ASP A 348 1.27 -4.74 -23.74
CA ASP A 348 1.84 -5.88 -23.04
C ASP A 348 1.44 -5.88 -21.55
N ALA A 349 0.95 -4.74 -21.05
CA ALA A 349 0.59 -4.53 -19.65
C ALA A 349 -0.63 -5.35 -19.20
N ASN A 350 -0.53 -5.92 -18.00
CA ASN A 350 -1.68 -6.36 -17.22
C ASN A 350 -2.35 -5.16 -16.53
N PRO A 351 -3.66 -5.21 -16.26
CA PRO A 351 -4.27 -4.31 -15.27
C PRO A 351 -3.58 -4.36 -13.90
N ASP A 352 -3.80 -3.34 -13.08
CA ASP A 352 -3.13 -3.19 -11.79
C ASP A 352 -3.37 -4.40 -10.84
N ILE A 353 -2.33 -4.78 -10.11
CA ILE A 353 -2.25 -6.06 -9.37
C ILE A 353 -1.37 -5.93 -8.12
N GLY A 354 -1.83 -6.49 -7.00
CA GLY A 354 -1.15 -6.51 -5.69
C GLY A 354 -2.02 -6.10 -4.50
N ASP A 355 -1.54 -6.44 -3.31
CA ASP A 355 -2.02 -5.84 -2.06
C ASP A 355 -1.20 -4.62 -1.66
N SER A 356 -0.17 -4.26 -2.44
CA SER A 356 0.78 -3.19 -2.09
C SER A 356 0.15 -1.80 -1.92
N THR A 357 -1.07 -1.60 -2.43
CA THR A 357 -1.90 -0.42 -2.17
C THR A 357 -2.29 -0.24 -0.70
N ILE A 358 -2.06 -1.25 0.13
CA ILE A 358 -2.15 -1.16 1.59
C ILE A 358 -1.20 -0.11 2.16
N THR A 359 -0.09 0.17 1.47
CA THR A 359 0.89 1.19 1.87
C THR A 359 0.31 2.60 1.75
N GLU A 360 -0.40 2.91 0.66
CA GLU A 360 -1.18 4.14 0.50
C GLU A 360 -2.32 4.22 1.51
N THR A 361 -3.01 3.11 1.77
CA THR A 361 -4.07 3.07 2.80
C THR A 361 -3.51 3.44 4.19
N ALA A 362 -2.28 3.03 4.51
CA ALA A 362 -1.59 3.37 5.76
C ALA A 362 -0.90 4.76 5.75
N GLY A 363 -1.08 5.55 4.69
CA GLY A 363 -0.57 6.91 4.60
C GLY A 363 0.88 7.04 4.14
N PHE A 364 1.44 6.05 3.45
CA PHE A 364 2.72 6.17 2.75
C PHE A 364 2.61 5.70 1.29
N GLY A 365 3.69 5.27 0.63
CA GLY A 365 3.65 4.92 -0.80
C GLY A 365 3.34 6.13 -1.68
N GLY A 366 2.40 5.99 -2.61
CA GLY A 366 1.84 7.06 -3.44
C GLY A 366 1.45 8.34 -2.67
N PHE A 367 0.99 8.20 -1.43
CA PHE A 367 0.56 9.33 -0.60
C PHE A 367 1.75 10.09 0.00
N ALA A 368 2.91 9.45 0.10
CA ALA A 368 4.17 10.04 0.53
C ALA A 368 5.13 10.31 -0.65
N MET A 369 4.65 10.42 -1.89
CA MET A 369 5.51 10.69 -3.06
C MET A 369 6.41 11.93 -2.89
N ALA A 370 5.95 12.96 -2.18
CA ALA A 370 6.76 14.14 -1.88
C ALA A 370 8.04 13.83 -1.06
N ALA A 371 8.08 12.71 -0.32
CA ALA A 371 9.31 12.23 0.34
C ALA A 371 10.30 11.60 -0.65
N ALA A 372 9.84 11.11 -1.80
CA ALA A 372 10.63 10.32 -2.74
C ALA A 372 10.71 10.95 -4.15
N PRO A 373 11.20 12.19 -4.32
CA PRO A 373 11.17 12.88 -5.62
C PRO A 373 11.90 12.13 -6.74
N ALA A 374 12.88 11.26 -6.42
CA ALA A 374 13.57 10.45 -7.42
C ALA A 374 12.70 9.37 -8.06
N ILE A 375 11.62 8.91 -7.40
CA ILE A 375 10.70 7.93 -8.01
C ILE A 375 9.86 8.56 -9.11
N ALA A 376 9.63 9.88 -9.05
CA ALA A 376 8.80 10.58 -10.02
C ALA A 376 9.30 10.35 -11.45
N SER A 377 10.61 10.42 -11.69
CA SER A 377 11.18 10.17 -13.03
C SER A 377 11.01 8.72 -13.50
N PHE A 378 10.97 7.76 -12.56
CA PHE A 378 10.77 6.35 -12.87
C PHE A 378 9.30 6.02 -13.20
N VAL A 379 8.35 6.76 -12.63
CA VAL A 379 6.91 6.59 -12.89
C VAL A 379 6.35 7.61 -13.89
N GLY A 380 7.21 8.38 -14.56
CA GLY A 380 6.84 9.27 -15.68
C GLY A 380 6.41 10.70 -15.32
N GLY A 381 6.79 11.21 -14.15
CA GLY A 381 6.50 12.58 -13.68
C GLY A 381 7.72 13.38 -13.21
N THR A 382 7.46 14.56 -12.64
CA THR A 382 8.47 15.48 -12.09
C THR A 382 8.47 15.48 -10.55
N ALA A 383 9.52 16.03 -9.93
CA ALA A 383 9.54 16.22 -8.47
C ALA A 383 8.37 17.10 -7.98
N GLN A 384 7.94 18.08 -8.78
CA GLN A 384 6.76 18.88 -8.45
C GLN A 384 5.47 18.06 -8.54
N ASP A 385 5.35 17.13 -9.49
CA ASP A 385 4.20 16.23 -9.57
C ASP A 385 4.11 15.33 -8.34
N ALA A 386 5.25 14.92 -7.77
CA ALA A 386 5.28 14.16 -6.52
C ALA A 386 4.73 14.97 -5.34
N ILE A 387 5.12 16.24 -5.23
CA ILE A 387 4.58 17.18 -4.23
C ILE A 387 3.07 17.38 -4.44
N ASN A 388 2.65 17.66 -5.67
CA ASN A 388 1.25 17.89 -6.01
C ASN A 388 0.40 16.64 -5.73
N SER A 389 0.93 15.45 -5.99
CA SER A 389 0.24 14.18 -5.71
C SER A 389 -0.02 14.01 -4.23
N THR A 390 1.00 14.20 -3.37
CA THR A 390 0.81 14.17 -1.92
C THR A 390 -0.17 15.24 -1.46
N ASN A 391 -0.07 16.46 -2.00
CA ASN A 391 -0.96 17.56 -1.62
C ASN A 391 -2.44 17.27 -1.94
N GLU A 392 -2.71 16.70 -3.12
CA GLU A 392 -4.06 16.29 -3.53
C GLU A 392 -4.65 15.22 -2.60
N MET A 393 -3.82 14.30 -2.07
CA MET A 393 -4.30 13.25 -1.16
C MET A 393 -4.74 13.76 0.21
N TYR A 394 -4.31 14.94 0.66
CA TYR A 394 -4.85 15.55 1.89
C TYR A 394 -6.34 15.91 1.75
N GLU A 395 -6.84 16.18 0.54
CA GLU A 395 -8.25 16.55 0.31
C GLU A 395 -9.21 15.36 0.52
N ILE A 396 -8.70 14.13 0.47
CA ILE A 396 -9.48 12.90 0.63
C ILE A 396 -9.16 12.13 1.91
N CYS A 397 -8.20 12.63 2.69
CA CYS A 397 -7.79 12.04 3.95
C CYS A 397 -8.38 12.80 5.13
N PHE A 398 -8.78 12.07 6.16
CA PHE A 398 -9.37 12.65 7.36
C PHE A 398 -8.36 13.45 8.19
N THR A 399 -7.09 13.06 8.18
CA THR A 399 -6.05 13.71 8.98
C THR A 399 -4.65 13.53 8.41
N GLU A 400 -3.64 14.02 9.14
CA GLU A 400 -2.23 13.84 8.84
C GLU A 400 -1.60 12.88 9.84
N HIS A 401 -0.57 12.13 9.43
CA HIS A 401 0.08 11.16 10.28
C HIS A 401 1.11 11.82 11.23
N ASP A 402 0.99 11.54 12.54
CA ASP A 402 1.90 12.07 13.58
C ASP A 402 3.35 11.52 13.55
N HIS A 403 3.60 10.41 12.85
CA HIS A 403 4.86 9.67 12.89
C HIS A 403 5.55 9.60 11.53
N PHE A 404 4.78 9.65 10.45
CA PHE A 404 5.29 9.68 9.09
C PHE A 404 5.23 11.11 8.59
N THR A 405 6.39 11.75 8.46
CA THR A 405 6.48 13.16 8.08
C THR A 405 7.39 13.32 6.87
N ILE A 406 7.16 14.40 6.11
CA ILE A 406 7.86 14.65 4.85
C ILE A 406 8.75 15.90 5.01
N PRO A 407 10.10 15.76 5.01
CA PRO A 407 11.00 16.89 5.20
C PRO A 407 10.82 18.00 4.15
N ALA A 408 10.51 17.64 2.91
CA ALA A 408 10.29 18.60 1.81
C ALA A 408 9.01 19.44 1.97
N LEU A 409 8.12 19.07 2.89
CA LEU A 409 6.89 19.79 3.23
C LEU A 409 6.98 20.31 4.68
N ASP A 410 8.16 20.76 5.11
CA ASP A 410 8.42 21.27 6.46
C ASP A 410 8.01 20.29 7.57
N PHE A 411 8.22 18.98 7.33
CA PHE A 411 7.86 17.88 8.24
C PHE A 411 6.35 17.78 8.53
N ARG A 412 5.50 18.26 7.62
CA ARG A 412 4.07 17.94 7.61
C ARG A 412 3.85 16.42 7.63
N GLY A 413 2.86 15.96 8.40
CA GLY A 413 2.50 14.55 8.48
C GLY A 413 1.90 14.06 7.17
N THR A 414 2.13 12.80 6.79
CA THR A 414 1.59 12.27 5.52
C THR A 414 0.06 12.15 5.58
N PRO A 415 -0.65 12.22 4.44
CA PRO A 415 -2.11 12.09 4.43
C PRO A 415 -2.55 10.72 4.97
N LEU A 416 -3.47 10.68 5.93
CA LEU A 416 -3.95 9.45 6.57
C LEU A 416 -5.47 9.39 6.68
N GLY A 417 -6.01 8.17 6.48
CA GLY A 417 -7.41 7.87 6.67
C GLY A 417 -8.24 8.30 5.48
N ILE A 418 -8.13 7.58 4.37
CA ILE A 418 -8.92 7.82 3.16
C ILE A 418 -10.40 7.71 3.53
N ASP A 419 -11.12 8.82 3.50
CA ASP A 419 -12.54 8.89 3.85
C ASP A 419 -13.37 8.79 2.56
N VAL A 420 -14.17 7.72 2.45
CA VAL A 420 -15.05 7.51 1.29
C VAL A 420 -15.97 8.71 1.05
N ARG A 421 -16.42 9.42 2.10
CA ARG A 421 -17.22 10.64 1.96
C ARG A 421 -16.43 11.72 1.24
N LEU A 422 -15.19 11.98 1.64
CA LEU A 422 -14.35 13.01 1.02
C LEU A 422 -13.99 12.66 -0.42
N VAL A 423 -13.71 11.38 -0.73
CA VAL A 423 -13.51 10.93 -2.12
C VAL A 423 -14.73 11.26 -2.99
N MET A 424 -15.94 11.03 -2.49
CA MET A 424 -17.16 11.33 -3.24
C MET A 424 -17.51 12.82 -3.28
N GLU A 425 -17.28 13.56 -2.19
CA GLU A 425 -17.56 15.00 -2.08
C GLU A 425 -16.61 15.83 -2.95
N THR A 426 -15.32 15.46 -3.03
CA THR A 426 -14.31 16.17 -3.82
C THR A 426 -14.25 15.68 -5.27
N GLY A 427 -14.65 14.42 -5.52
CA GLY A 427 -14.43 13.74 -6.79
C GLY A 427 -12.97 13.34 -7.05
N ILE A 428 -12.08 13.55 -6.08
CA ILE A 428 -10.67 13.16 -6.14
C ILE A 428 -10.55 11.68 -5.80
N LEU A 429 -9.92 10.91 -6.69
CA LEU A 429 -9.70 9.48 -6.48
C LEU A 429 -8.27 9.23 -5.97
N PRO A 430 -8.06 8.26 -5.06
CA PRO A 430 -6.74 7.88 -4.57
C PRO A 430 -5.76 7.65 -5.73
N LYS A 431 -4.59 8.31 -5.64
CA LYS A 431 -3.50 8.16 -6.61
C LYS A 431 -2.52 7.12 -6.11
N LEU A 432 -2.25 6.14 -6.96
CA LEU A 432 -1.48 4.94 -6.65
C LEU A 432 -0.23 4.92 -7.53
N ASN A 433 0.90 4.49 -6.98
CA ASN A 433 2.08 4.15 -7.77
C ASN A 433 2.28 2.63 -7.75
N THR A 434 2.75 2.03 -8.83
CA THR A 434 2.82 0.55 -8.93
C THR A 434 3.78 0.07 -10.02
N GLY A 435 4.23 -1.16 -9.90
CA GLY A 435 4.91 -1.88 -10.96
C GLY A 435 3.92 -2.44 -11.99
N ILE A 436 4.35 -2.54 -13.25
CA ILE A 436 3.55 -3.10 -14.34
C ILE A 436 4.03 -4.52 -14.62
N ALA A 437 3.12 -5.49 -14.53
CA ALA A 437 3.36 -6.88 -14.91
C ALA A 437 2.94 -7.12 -16.38
N HIS A 438 3.60 -8.08 -17.05
CA HIS A 438 3.16 -8.51 -18.37
C HIS A 438 1.84 -9.30 -18.28
N LYS A 439 0.90 -9.08 -19.21
CA LYS A 439 -0.42 -9.76 -19.21
C LYS A 439 -0.37 -11.28 -19.43
N ASN A 440 0.66 -11.76 -20.11
CA ASN A 440 0.92 -13.20 -20.29
C ASN A 440 1.73 -13.76 -19.11
N PRO A 441 1.41 -14.96 -18.60
CA PRO A 441 2.17 -15.62 -17.55
C PRO A 441 3.62 -15.89 -17.97
N GLY A 442 4.54 -15.96 -17.01
CA GLY A 442 5.93 -16.38 -17.26
C GLY A 442 6.92 -15.25 -17.54
N ILE A 443 6.46 -14.06 -17.96
CA ILE A 443 7.35 -13.00 -18.49
C ILE A 443 7.93 -12.09 -17.40
N GLY A 444 7.11 -11.63 -16.46
CA GLY A 444 7.56 -10.80 -15.33
C GLY A 444 7.19 -9.32 -15.44
N MET A 445 8.00 -8.47 -14.82
CA MET A 445 7.83 -7.01 -14.82
C MET A 445 8.16 -6.39 -16.19
N VAL A 446 7.36 -5.40 -16.61
CA VAL A 446 7.50 -4.72 -17.91
C VAL A 446 7.55 -3.20 -17.81
N GLY A 447 7.35 -2.63 -16.63
CA GLY A 447 7.35 -1.19 -16.43
C GLY A 447 6.94 -0.78 -15.02
N ALA A 448 6.74 0.52 -14.83
CA ALA A 448 6.19 1.09 -13.60
C ALA A 448 5.45 2.39 -13.94
N GLY A 449 4.49 2.77 -13.11
CA GLY A 449 3.67 3.93 -13.38
C GLY A 449 2.75 4.33 -12.24
N VAL A 450 1.77 5.15 -12.60
CA VAL A 450 0.73 5.66 -11.72
C VAL A 450 -0.65 5.37 -12.29
N LEU A 451 -1.64 5.35 -11.43
CA LEU A 451 -3.05 5.31 -11.80
C LEU A 451 -3.90 5.92 -10.69
N ARG A 452 -5.19 6.09 -10.97
CA ARG A 452 -6.20 6.39 -9.96
C ARG A 452 -7.02 5.14 -9.66
N ALA A 453 -7.42 4.99 -8.41
CA ALA A 453 -8.33 3.92 -8.01
C ALA A 453 -9.68 4.05 -8.75
N PRO A 454 -10.35 2.96 -9.15
CA PRO A 454 -11.60 3.02 -9.90
C PRO A 454 -12.75 3.62 -9.06
N LYS A 455 -13.50 4.57 -9.64
CA LYS A 455 -14.52 5.34 -8.92
C LYS A 455 -15.69 4.47 -8.44
N GLU A 456 -16.03 3.43 -9.18
CA GLU A 456 -17.23 2.61 -8.97
C GLU A 456 -17.24 1.97 -7.58
N CYS A 457 -16.08 1.48 -7.10
CA CYS A 457 -16.01 0.86 -5.76
C CYS A 457 -16.26 1.88 -4.63
N PHE A 458 -15.85 3.15 -4.79
CA PHE A 458 -16.16 4.21 -3.82
C PHE A 458 -17.61 4.64 -3.89
N THR A 459 -18.21 4.62 -5.09
CA THR A 459 -19.63 4.95 -5.28
C THR A 459 -20.49 3.91 -4.56
N ASP A 460 -20.19 2.62 -4.74
CA ASP A 460 -20.90 1.53 -4.08
C ASP A 460 -20.72 1.56 -2.55
N ALA A 461 -19.51 1.88 -2.08
CA ALA A 461 -19.23 2.05 -0.65
C ALA A 461 -20.02 3.22 -0.06
N PHE A 462 -20.05 4.36 -0.75
CA PHE A 462 -20.78 5.55 -0.33
C PHE A 462 -22.29 5.32 -0.25
N GLU A 463 -22.89 4.62 -1.23
CA GLU A 463 -24.31 4.29 -1.20
C GLU A 463 -24.68 3.42 0.02
N VAL A 464 -23.78 2.52 0.46
CA VAL A 464 -23.98 1.76 1.70
C VAL A 464 -23.85 2.66 2.93
N ILE A 465 -22.89 3.60 2.96
CA ILE A 465 -22.73 4.56 4.06
C ILE A 465 -23.99 5.42 4.21
N ARG A 466 -24.63 5.82 3.11
CA ARG A 466 -25.91 6.56 3.14
C ARG A 466 -27.03 5.78 3.84
N ASP A 467 -26.89 4.46 3.90
CA ASP A 467 -27.86 3.56 4.48
C ASP A 467 -27.58 3.13 5.92
N TRP A 468 -26.37 3.36 6.43
CA TRP A 468 -26.01 3.18 7.84
C TRP A 468 -26.89 3.98 8.78
#